data_AF-A0A7Z7N7C9-F1
#
_entry.id   AF-A0A7Z7N7C9-F1
#
_cell.length_a   1.000
_cell.length_b   1.000
_cell.length_c   1.000
_cell.angle_alpha   90.00
_cell.angle_beta   90.00
_cell.angle_gamma   90.00
#
_symmetry.space_group_name_H-M   'P 1'
#
loop_
_entity.id
_entity.type
_entity.pdbx_description
1 polymer ?
#
loop_
_entity_poly.entity_id
_entity_poly.type
_entity_poly.pdbx_seq_one_letter_code
_entity_poly.pdbx_strand_id
1 'polypeptide(L)'
;MFGLYPAGPNWVRTFALGDCSSRDLQKSLVDLAGFTAAIQHQPFGQYRGAVLAQFGQTLLLLATTPGACEVAVTPTVEMQHLLWSYQEGYASQWSAAEIRSLTGHSGWSELLTNARREFGRVCDNVAAALDGTLQAPKAAVRAVPSIVMNEPFPNEDDDAFYSKMAAMSASMSVSEDLSCGL
;
A
#
# COMPACT_ATOMS: atom_id res chain seq x y z
N MET A 1 23.09 -10.61 8.03
CA MET A 1 22.88 -11.32 6.75
C MET A 1 21.43 -11.74 6.65
N PHE A 2 20.75 -11.38 5.56
CA PHE A 2 19.39 -11.84 5.28
C PHE A 2 19.41 -13.30 4.80
N GLY A 3 18.46 -14.12 5.25
CA GLY A 3 18.45 -15.55 4.92
C GLY A 3 17.99 -15.83 3.49
N LEU A 4 17.98 -17.13 3.13
CA LEU A 4 17.42 -17.57 1.84
C LEU A 4 15.90 -17.37 1.84
N TYR A 5 15.45 -16.58 0.88
CA TYR A 5 14.05 -16.24 0.67
C TYR A 5 13.46 -17.19 -0.39
N PRO A 6 12.28 -17.79 -0.15
CA PRO A 6 11.75 -18.85 -1.02
C PRO A 6 11.56 -18.41 -2.46
N ALA A 7 11.20 -17.15 -2.74
CA ALA A 7 11.06 -16.65 -4.12
C ALA A 7 12.39 -16.50 -4.88
N GLY A 8 13.53 -16.76 -4.21
CA GLY A 8 14.85 -16.69 -4.80
C GLY A 8 15.44 -15.27 -4.83
N PRO A 9 16.70 -15.15 -5.30
CA PRO A 9 17.50 -13.93 -5.17
C PRO A 9 17.00 -12.75 -6.01
N ASN A 10 16.16 -12.99 -7.02
CA ASN A 10 15.61 -11.94 -7.87
C ASN A 10 14.64 -11.00 -7.14
N TRP A 11 14.09 -11.46 -6.01
CA TRP A 11 13.09 -10.75 -5.21
C TRP A 11 13.67 -10.15 -3.94
N VAL A 12 14.99 -10.00 -3.89
CA VAL A 12 15.68 -9.49 -2.70
C VAL A 12 16.71 -8.47 -3.15
N ARG A 13 16.65 -7.28 -2.57
CA ARG A 13 17.66 -6.23 -2.79
C ARG A 13 18.18 -5.76 -1.46
N THR A 14 19.48 -5.85 -1.25
CA THR A 14 20.13 -5.39 -0.02
C THR A 14 20.82 -4.05 -0.26
N PHE A 15 20.76 -3.19 0.74
CA PHE A 15 21.42 -1.88 0.75
C PHE A 15 22.19 -1.72 2.05
N ALA A 16 23.38 -1.13 1.96
CA ALA A 16 24.12 -0.69 3.14
C ALA A 16 23.45 0.55 3.73
N LEU A 17 23.29 0.60 5.05
CA LEU A 17 22.71 1.76 5.73
C LEU A 17 23.68 2.95 5.74
N GLY A 18 24.99 2.68 5.76
CA GLY A 18 26.02 3.70 5.92
C GLY A 18 25.82 4.49 7.22
N ASP A 19 25.84 5.82 7.10
CA ASP A 19 25.60 6.74 8.22
C ASP A 19 24.11 7.03 8.47
N CYS A 20 23.21 6.51 7.63
CA CYS A 20 21.76 6.72 7.78
C CYS A 20 21.23 5.86 8.94
N SER A 21 20.52 6.48 9.89
CA SER A 21 19.85 5.70 10.93
C SER A 21 18.61 5.00 10.39
N SER A 22 18.28 3.81 10.89
CA SER A 22 17.08 3.09 10.47
C SER A 22 15.80 3.88 10.72
N ARG A 23 15.78 4.73 11.75
CA ARG A 23 14.65 5.61 12.09
C ARG A 23 14.50 6.72 11.04
N ASP A 24 15.60 7.34 10.62
CA ASP A 24 15.57 8.41 9.62
C ASP A 24 15.17 7.86 8.25
N LEU A 25 15.68 6.68 7.89
CA LEU A 25 15.25 5.97 6.69
C LEU A 25 13.74 5.67 6.71
N GLN A 26 13.23 5.11 7.81
CA GLN A 26 11.80 4.82 7.96
C GLN A 26 10.96 6.09 7.83
N LYS A 27 11.36 7.16 8.53
CA LYS A 27 10.67 8.45 8.49
C LYS A 27 10.63 9.02 7.07
N SER A 28 11.77 9.05 6.37
CA SER A 28 11.86 9.56 4.99
C SER A 28 10.94 8.80 4.04
N LEU A 29 10.92 7.47 4.11
CA LEU A 29 10.07 6.64 3.26
C LEU A 29 8.57 6.81 3.57
N VAL A 30 8.21 6.96 4.83
CA VAL A 30 6.81 7.22 5.24
C VAL A 30 6.36 8.59 4.77
N ASP A 31 7.14 9.63 5.08
CA ASP A 31 6.79 11.03 4.80
C ASP A 31 6.80 11.34 3.30
N LEU A 32 7.73 10.75 2.53
CA LEU A 32 7.99 11.12 1.14
C LEU A 32 7.61 10.07 0.11
N ALA A 33 7.47 8.79 0.47
CA ALA A 33 7.20 7.72 -0.50
C ALA A 33 5.94 6.91 -0.20
N GLY A 34 5.17 7.29 0.82
CA GLY A 34 3.89 6.64 1.16
C GLY A 34 4.03 5.24 1.75
N PHE A 35 5.19 4.94 2.35
CA PHE A 35 5.36 3.71 3.10
C PHE A 35 4.56 3.77 4.40
N THR A 36 4.19 2.61 4.92
CA THR A 36 3.64 2.47 6.26
C THR A 36 4.74 2.02 7.20
N ALA A 37 4.90 2.72 8.33
CA ALA A 37 5.82 2.31 9.39
C ALA A 37 5.35 0.96 9.98
N ALA A 38 6.29 0.04 10.20
CA ALA A 38 5.98 -1.26 10.76
C ALA A 38 6.49 -1.39 12.21
N ILE A 39 5.80 -2.23 12.97
CA ILE A 39 6.31 -2.77 14.23
C ILE A 39 7.39 -3.78 13.85
N GLN A 40 8.57 -3.70 14.47
CA GLN A 40 9.77 -4.49 14.13
C GLN A 40 9.67 -5.99 14.45
N HIS A 41 8.67 -6.66 13.89
CA HIS A 41 8.48 -8.10 13.91
C HIS A 41 9.33 -8.79 12.83
N GLN A 42 9.59 -10.09 12.98
CA GLN A 42 10.47 -10.86 12.09
C GLN A 42 9.65 -11.95 11.34
N PRO A 43 9.00 -11.61 10.22
CA PRO A 43 8.06 -12.52 9.56
C PRO A 43 8.74 -13.76 8.95
N PHE A 44 10.04 -13.68 8.65
CA PHE A 44 10.84 -14.79 8.12
C PHE A 44 11.55 -15.59 9.22
N GLY A 45 11.27 -15.32 10.49
CA GLY A 45 11.91 -15.96 11.64
C GLY A 45 13.11 -15.19 12.19
N GLN A 46 13.67 -15.71 13.28
CA GLN A 46 14.74 -15.04 14.01
C GLN A 46 16.00 -14.83 13.15
N TYR A 47 16.60 -13.65 13.25
CA TYR A 47 17.80 -13.26 12.50
C TYR A 47 17.61 -13.18 10.97
N ARG A 48 16.37 -13.08 10.49
CA ARG A 48 16.03 -12.93 9.06
C ARG A 48 15.57 -11.52 8.71
N GLY A 49 15.84 -10.57 9.59
CA GLY A 49 15.46 -9.17 9.45
C GLY A 49 14.12 -8.86 10.11
N ALA A 50 14.03 -7.64 10.65
CA ALA A 50 12.82 -7.12 11.27
C ALA A 50 12.19 -6.06 10.36
N VAL A 51 10.86 -6.07 10.22
CA VAL A 51 10.17 -5.12 9.35
C VAL A 51 10.34 -3.71 9.87
N LEU A 52 10.95 -2.86 9.03
CA LEU A 52 11.09 -1.44 9.27
C LEU A 52 9.91 -0.68 8.65
N ALA A 53 9.58 -0.98 7.40
CA ALA A 53 8.46 -0.33 6.71
C ALA A 53 7.87 -1.27 5.66
N GLN A 54 6.65 -0.96 5.21
CA GLN A 54 5.95 -1.72 4.18
C GLN A 54 5.36 -0.78 3.13
N PHE A 55 5.40 -1.20 1.88
CA PHE A 55 4.69 -0.58 0.77
C PHE A 55 4.02 -1.68 -0.04
N GLY A 56 2.68 -1.69 -0.07
CA GLY A 56 1.93 -2.75 -0.76
C GLY A 56 2.29 -4.14 -0.24
N GLN A 57 2.69 -5.03 -1.15
CA GLN A 57 3.14 -6.40 -0.86
C GLN A 57 4.67 -6.51 -0.73
N THR A 58 5.35 -5.39 -0.49
CA THR A 58 6.80 -5.31 -0.35
C THR A 58 7.19 -4.78 1.04
N LEU A 59 8.15 -5.45 1.67
CA LEU A 59 8.70 -5.16 2.98
C LEU A 59 10.10 -4.58 2.85
N LEU A 60 10.41 -3.61 3.70
CA LEU A 60 11.76 -3.17 4.03
C LEU A 60 12.14 -3.76 5.38
N LEU A 61 13.19 -4.58 5.41
CA LEU A 61 13.67 -5.27 6.59
C LEU A 61 15.00 -4.67 7.05
N LEU A 62 15.13 -4.41 8.35
CA LEU A 62 16.40 -4.08 9.00
C LEU A 62 17.11 -5.37 9.41
N ALA A 63 18.41 -5.47 9.15
CA ALA A 63 19.21 -6.61 9.60
C ALA A 63 19.17 -6.75 11.14
N THR A 64 18.89 -7.94 11.63
CA THR A 64 18.85 -8.26 13.07
C THR A 64 20.07 -9.06 13.54
N THR A 65 21.03 -9.32 12.65
CA THR A 65 22.31 -9.95 12.99
C THR A 65 23.20 -8.93 13.70
N PRO A 66 23.87 -9.27 14.82
CA PRO A 66 24.81 -8.37 15.48
C PRO A 66 25.90 -7.87 14.52
N GLY A 67 26.16 -6.56 14.52
CA GLY A 67 27.17 -5.92 13.67
C GLY A 67 26.76 -5.69 12.21
N ALA A 68 25.55 -6.10 11.80
CA ALA A 68 25.06 -5.83 10.44
C ALA A 68 24.38 -4.45 10.37
N CYS A 69 24.80 -3.63 9.41
CA CYS A 69 24.24 -2.31 9.13
C CYS A 69 23.64 -2.28 7.72
N GLU A 70 22.65 -3.14 7.48
CA GLU A 70 22.05 -3.33 6.16
C GLU A 70 20.52 -3.38 6.27
N VAL A 71 19.87 -3.00 5.18
CA VAL A 71 18.44 -3.23 4.97
C VAL A 71 18.22 -4.09 3.74
N ALA A 72 17.13 -4.85 3.72
CA ALA A 72 16.69 -5.61 2.56
C ALA A 72 15.26 -5.26 2.17
N VAL A 73 15.05 -5.09 0.87
CA VAL A 73 13.73 -5.04 0.25
C VAL A 73 13.37 -6.45 -0.20
N THR A 74 12.20 -6.93 0.17
CA THR A 74 11.68 -8.24 -0.21
C THR A 74 10.15 -8.26 -0.19
N PRO A 75 9.47 -9.07 -1.02
CA PRO A 75 8.03 -9.28 -0.88
C PRO A 75 7.63 -9.85 0.49
N THR A 76 6.36 -9.69 0.86
CA THR A 76 5.71 -10.34 2.01
C THR A 76 5.81 -11.87 1.93
N VAL A 77 5.61 -12.56 3.05
CA VAL A 77 5.72 -14.04 3.12
C VAL A 77 4.75 -14.70 2.15
N GLU A 78 3.50 -14.25 2.13
CA GLU A 78 2.44 -14.74 1.24
C GLU A 78 2.83 -14.53 -0.22
N MET A 79 3.34 -13.33 -0.54
CA MET A 79 3.77 -13.00 -1.89
C MET A 79 4.97 -13.84 -2.32
N GLN A 80 5.90 -14.13 -1.41
CA GLN A 80 7.02 -15.02 -1.70
C GLN A 80 6.59 -16.44 -2.02
N HIS A 81 5.60 -16.99 -1.30
CA HIS A 81 5.07 -18.32 -1.60
C HIS A 81 4.40 -18.38 -2.98
N LEU A 82 3.69 -17.33 -3.38
CA LEU A 82 3.08 -17.25 -4.72
C LEU A 82 4.15 -17.15 -5.81
N LEU A 83 5.15 -16.29 -5.62
CA LEU A 83 6.24 -16.11 -6.58
C LEU A 83 7.08 -17.39 -6.75
N TRP A 84 7.37 -18.07 -5.64
CA TRP A 84 8.02 -19.38 -5.66
C TRP A 84 7.16 -20.41 -6.39
N SER A 85 5.87 -20.52 -6.05
CA SER A 85 4.95 -21.46 -6.71
C SER A 85 4.91 -21.25 -8.22
N TYR A 86 4.93 -20.00 -8.68
CA TYR A 86 4.97 -19.69 -10.10
C TYR A 86 6.28 -20.15 -10.76
N GLN A 87 7.43 -19.88 -10.13
CA GLN A 87 8.74 -20.27 -10.66
C GLN A 87 8.94 -21.79 -10.75
N GLU A 88 8.44 -22.54 -9.76
CA GLU A 88 8.56 -24.00 -9.71
C GLU A 88 7.48 -24.73 -10.55
N GLY A 89 6.63 -24.00 -11.28
CA GLY A 89 5.59 -24.60 -12.12
C GLY A 89 4.33 -25.05 -11.38
N TYR A 90 4.18 -24.66 -10.11
CA TYR A 90 2.99 -24.92 -9.28
C TYR A 90 1.91 -23.84 -9.41
N ALA A 91 1.96 -22.99 -10.44
CA ALA A 91 1.00 -21.92 -10.66
C ALA A 91 -0.46 -22.42 -10.74
N SER A 92 -0.68 -23.65 -11.24
CA SER A 92 -2.02 -24.26 -11.35
C SER A 92 -2.63 -24.67 -10.01
N GLN A 93 -1.87 -24.68 -8.92
CA GLN A 93 -2.39 -24.97 -7.57
C GLN A 93 -3.18 -23.79 -6.98
N TRP A 94 -3.07 -22.61 -7.59
CA TRP A 94 -3.71 -21.40 -7.11
C TRP A 94 -4.80 -20.96 -8.07
N SER A 95 -6.02 -20.88 -7.57
CA SER A 95 -7.13 -20.30 -8.29
C SER A 95 -7.01 -18.77 -8.37
N ALA A 96 -7.65 -18.16 -9.36
CA ALA A 96 -7.73 -16.70 -9.47
C ALA A 96 -8.42 -16.06 -8.24
N ALA A 97 -9.37 -16.77 -7.61
CA ALA A 97 -10.04 -16.31 -6.40
C ALA A 97 -9.09 -16.26 -5.19
N GLU A 98 -8.24 -17.28 -5.02
CA GLU A 98 -7.22 -17.30 -3.95
C GLU A 98 -6.18 -16.21 -4.16
N ILE A 99 -5.68 -16.05 -5.40
CA ILE A 99 -4.73 -14.98 -5.74
C ILE A 99 -5.32 -13.61 -5.40
N ARG A 100 -6.58 -13.38 -5.77
CA ARG A 100 -7.29 -12.14 -5.46
C ARG A 100 -7.48 -11.93 -3.97
N SER A 101 -7.82 -12.98 -3.23
CA SER A 101 -7.99 -12.90 -1.77
C SER A 101 -6.68 -12.57 -1.04
N LEU A 102 -5.55 -13.09 -1.52
CA LEU A 102 -4.24 -12.90 -0.87
C LEU A 102 -3.57 -11.59 -1.26
N THR A 103 -3.73 -11.16 -2.51
CA THR A 103 -2.94 -10.05 -3.08
C THR A 103 -3.75 -8.88 -3.62
N GLY A 104 -5.06 -9.05 -3.79
CA GLY A 104 -5.94 -8.09 -4.46
C GLY A 104 -5.89 -8.16 -5.99
N HIS A 105 -4.98 -8.92 -6.60
CA HIS A 105 -4.84 -9.03 -8.05
C HIS A 105 -5.79 -10.07 -8.66
N SER A 106 -6.27 -9.83 -9.88
CA SER A 106 -7.25 -10.71 -10.55
C SER A 106 -6.69 -12.09 -10.97
N GLY A 107 -5.36 -12.24 -11.02
CA GLY A 107 -4.70 -13.50 -11.36
C GLY A 107 -3.20 -13.32 -11.60
N TRP A 108 -2.55 -14.38 -12.09
CA TRP A 108 -1.09 -14.46 -12.23
C TRP A 108 -0.47 -13.35 -13.09
N SER A 109 -1.06 -13.04 -14.25
CA SER A 109 -0.49 -12.03 -15.17
C SER A 109 -0.42 -10.65 -14.53
N GLU A 110 -1.53 -10.22 -13.91
CA GLU A 110 -1.61 -8.94 -13.20
C GLU A 110 -0.68 -8.95 -11.99
N LEU A 111 -0.69 -10.02 -11.19
CA LEU A 111 0.15 -10.19 -10.03
C LEU A 111 1.63 -10.03 -10.38
N LEU A 112 2.14 -10.77 -11.36
CA LEU A 112 3.56 -10.75 -11.71
C LEU A 112 4.01 -9.41 -12.25
N THR A 113 3.16 -8.77 -13.06
CA THR A 113 3.45 -7.45 -13.63
C THR A 113 3.52 -6.39 -12.55
N ASN A 114 2.54 -6.36 -11.64
CA ASN A 114 2.49 -5.39 -10.56
C ASN A 114 3.56 -5.66 -9.50
N ALA A 115 3.83 -6.92 -9.17
CA ALA A 115 4.89 -7.31 -8.24
C ALA A 115 6.26 -6.79 -8.66
N ARG A 116 6.63 -6.99 -9.93
CA ARG A 116 7.91 -6.50 -10.47
C ARG A 116 7.99 -4.99 -10.43
N ARG A 117 6.90 -4.32 -10.80
CA ARG A 117 6.81 -2.85 -10.81
C ARG A 117 6.92 -2.28 -9.40
N GLU A 118 6.17 -2.84 -8.45
CA GLU A 118 6.18 -2.43 -7.06
C GLU A 118 7.56 -2.66 -6.43
N PHE A 119 8.12 -3.86 -6.58
CA PHE A 119 9.44 -4.20 -6.07
C PHE A 119 10.53 -3.27 -6.60
N GLY A 120 10.53 -3.01 -7.92
CA GLY A 120 11.46 -2.06 -8.53
C GLY A 120 11.29 -0.65 -7.96
N ARG A 121 10.07 -0.14 -7.90
CA ARG A 121 9.77 1.19 -7.33
C ARG A 121 10.20 1.30 -5.88
N VAL A 122 9.99 0.27 -5.06
CA VAL A 122 10.41 0.26 -3.66
C VAL A 122 11.93 0.27 -3.57
N CYS A 123 12.64 -0.50 -4.40
CA CYS A 123 14.09 -0.46 -4.45
C CYS A 123 14.61 0.93 -4.81
N ASP A 124 14.01 1.58 -5.82
CA ASP A 124 14.39 2.93 -6.25
C ASP A 124 14.15 3.96 -5.15
N ASN A 125 13.01 3.89 -4.46
CA ASN A 125 12.69 4.78 -3.33
C ASN A 125 13.66 4.59 -2.16
N VAL A 126 14.02 3.35 -1.83
CA VAL A 126 14.98 3.05 -0.75
C VAL A 126 16.37 3.54 -1.11
N ALA A 127 16.82 3.33 -2.34
CA ALA A 127 18.08 3.88 -2.84
C ALA A 127 18.11 5.41 -2.74
N ALA A 128 17.07 6.07 -3.26
CA ALA A 128 16.96 7.53 -3.20
C ALA A 128 16.89 8.07 -1.75
N ALA A 129 16.25 7.33 -0.84
CA ALA A 129 16.19 7.71 0.58
C ALA A 129 17.56 7.63 1.25
N LEU A 130 18.33 6.57 0.96
CA LEU A 130 19.69 6.40 1.46
C LEU A 130 20.66 7.45 0.88
N ASP A 131 20.48 7.82 -0.38
CA ASP A 131 21.26 8.89 -1.04
C ASP A 131 20.82 10.29 -0.60
N GLY A 132 19.76 10.42 0.19
CA GLY A 132 19.19 11.71 0.60
C GLY A 132 18.52 12.50 -0.55
N THR A 133 18.22 11.84 -1.66
CA THR A 133 17.63 12.46 -2.86
C THR A 133 16.13 12.20 -3.00
N LEU A 134 15.54 11.38 -2.13
CA LEU A 134 14.11 11.08 -2.16
C LEU A 134 13.29 12.38 -2.06
N GLN A 135 12.37 12.56 -3.01
CA GLN A 135 11.46 13.69 -3.04
C GLN A 135 10.03 13.19 -2.93
N ALA A 136 9.18 13.95 -2.23
CA ALA A 136 7.75 13.69 -2.25
C ALA A 136 7.23 13.75 -3.71
N PRO A 137 6.25 12.92 -4.08
CA PRO A 137 5.56 13.07 -5.35
C PRO A 137 5.11 14.53 -5.48
N LYS A 138 5.54 15.20 -6.55
CA LYS A 138 4.97 16.51 -6.90
C LYS A 138 3.50 16.25 -7.18
N ALA A 139 2.66 16.43 -6.16
CA ALA A 139 1.22 16.42 -6.35
C ALA A 139 0.96 17.47 -7.43
N ALA A 140 0.47 17.02 -8.60
CA ALA A 140 -0.29 17.93 -9.43
C ALA A 140 -1.41 18.41 -8.51
N VAL A 141 -1.32 19.66 -8.07
CA VAL A 141 -2.32 20.30 -7.20
C VAL A 141 -3.59 20.39 -8.04
N ARG A 142 -4.34 19.29 -8.12
CA ARG A 142 -5.75 19.34 -8.39
C ARG A 142 -6.33 19.76 -7.05
N ALA A 143 -6.53 21.06 -6.89
CA ALA A 143 -7.27 21.62 -5.77
C ALA A 143 -8.61 20.89 -5.72
N VAL A 144 -8.72 19.89 -4.85
CA VAL A 144 -10.00 19.37 -4.40
C VAL A 144 -10.53 20.50 -3.54
N PRO A 145 -11.68 21.12 -3.87
CA PRO A 145 -12.25 22.12 -3.00
C PRO A 145 -12.42 21.47 -1.62
N SER A 146 -11.84 22.11 -0.62
CA SER A 146 -12.03 21.76 0.78
C SER A 146 -13.54 21.70 1.03
N ILE A 147 -14.11 20.50 1.06
CA ILE A 147 -15.38 20.29 1.71
C ILE A 147 -15.09 20.54 3.18
N VAL A 148 -15.66 21.62 3.71
CA VAL A 148 -15.55 21.98 5.12
C VAL A 148 -16.20 20.85 5.92
N MET A 149 -15.40 19.90 6.38
CA MET A 149 -15.83 18.75 7.20
C MET A 149 -16.26 19.16 8.63
N ASN A 150 -16.32 20.47 8.91
CA ASN A 150 -16.70 21.05 10.20
C ASN A 150 -18.10 21.69 10.19
N GLU A 151 -18.95 21.39 9.21
CA GLU A 151 -20.36 21.66 9.40
C GLU A 151 -20.89 20.68 10.45
N PRO A 152 -21.44 21.17 11.59
CA PRO A 152 -22.13 20.31 12.54
C PRO A 152 -23.20 19.52 11.80
N PHE A 153 -23.38 18.25 12.17
CA PHE A 153 -24.48 17.46 11.62
C PHE A 153 -25.79 18.25 11.75
N PRO A 154 -26.63 18.29 10.70
CA PRO A 154 -27.90 18.99 10.76
C PRO A 154 -28.67 18.52 12.00
N ASN A 155 -29.12 19.47 12.82
CA ASN A 155 -29.95 19.14 13.97
C ASN A 155 -31.31 18.65 13.46
N GLU A 156 -31.55 17.34 13.53
CA GLU A 156 -32.79 16.71 13.05
C GLU A 156 -34.04 17.10 13.85
N ASP A 157 -33.86 17.82 14.97
CA ASP A 157 -34.93 18.37 15.81
C ASP A 157 -35.25 19.85 15.51
N ASP A 158 -34.59 20.48 14.52
CA ASP A 158 -34.88 21.87 14.14
C ASP A 158 -35.98 21.93 13.06
N ASP A 159 -36.98 22.80 13.26
CA ASP A 159 -38.07 23.06 12.31
C ASP A 159 -37.55 23.47 10.92
N ALA A 160 -36.37 24.09 10.86
CA ALA A 160 -35.70 24.45 9.62
C ALA A 160 -35.27 23.21 8.79
N PHE A 161 -34.88 22.11 9.45
CA PHE A 161 -34.50 20.87 8.79
C PHE A 161 -35.72 20.20 8.13
N TYR A 162 -36.83 20.09 8.85
CA TYR A 162 -38.08 19.54 8.33
C TYR A 162 -38.64 20.37 7.18
N SER A 163 -38.56 21.71 7.28
CA SER A 163 -38.98 22.61 6.20
C SER A 163 -38.17 22.41 4.92
N LYS A 164 -36.87 22.18 5.05
CA LYS A 164 -35.97 21.89 3.91
C LYS A 164 -36.26 20.53 3.28
N MET A 165 -36.48 19.50 4.09
CA MET A 165 -36.87 18.17 3.60
C MET A 165 -38.24 18.18 2.93
N ALA A 166 -39.21 18.93 3.47
CA ALA A 166 -40.52 19.10 2.86
C ALA A 166 -40.44 19.79 1.49
N ALA A 167 -39.60 20.83 1.36
CA ALA A 167 -39.37 21.50 0.08
C ALA A 167 -38.69 20.60 -0.96
N MET A 168 -37.71 19.78 -0.55
CA MET A 168 -37.07 18.78 -1.42
C MET A 168 -38.09 17.72 -1.88
N SER A 169 -38.88 17.17 -0.97
CA SER A 169 -39.93 16.19 -1.31
C SER A 169 -40.99 16.77 -2.24
N ALA A 170 -41.43 18.02 -2.02
CA ALA A 170 -42.37 18.71 -2.89
C ALA A 170 -41.80 18.96 -4.30
N SER A 171 -40.49 19.21 -4.42
CA SER A 171 -39.84 19.35 -5.74
C SER A 171 -39.74 18.02 -6.50
N MET A 172 -39.67 16.89 -5.80
CA MET A 172 -39.67 15.56 -6.43
C MET A 172 -41.07 15.11 -6.86
N SER A 173 -42.12 15.49 -6.13
CA SER A 173 -43.51 15.11 -6.46
C SER A 173 -44.12 15.86 -7.65
N VAL A 174 -43.52 16.97 -8.10
CA VAL A 174 -44.03 17.75 -9.25
C VAL A 174 -43.58 17.17 -10.61
N SER A 175 -42.66 16.19 -10.62
CA SER A 175 -42.10 15.64 -11.87
C SER A 175 -42.84 14.41 -12.41
N GLU A 176 -43.88 13.89 -11.75
CA GLU A 176 -44.55 12.63 -12.16
C GLU A 176 -45.89 12.79 -12.88
N ASP A 177 -46.38 14.02 -13.14
CA ASP A 177 -47.74 14.24 -13.67
C ASP A 177 -47.85 14.67 -15.15
N LEU A 178 -46.85 14.39 -16.00
CA LEU A 178 -46.98 14.63 -17.46
C LEU A 178 -46.28 13.55 -18.32
N SER A 179 -46.79 12.31 -18.34
CA SER A 179 -46.87 11.51 -19.58
C SER A 179 -47.70 10.23 -19.40
N CYS A 180 -49.03 10.38 -19.38
CA CYS A 180 -49.96 9.32 -19.74
C CYS A 180 -50.86 9.86 -20.87
N GLY A 181 -50.64 9.40 -22.11
CA GLY A 181 -51.59 9.58 -23.20
C GLY A 181 -50.97 9.86 -24.57
N LEU A 182 -50.66 8.80 -25.31
CA LEU A 182 -51.34 8.38 -26.56
C LEU A 182 -50.60 7.21 -27.21
#